data_AF-A0A1T4TLF1-F1
#
_entry.id   AF-A0A1T4TLF1-F1
#
_cell.length_a   1.000
_cell.length_b   1.000
_cell.length_c   1.000
_cell.angle_alpha   90.00
_cell.angle_beta   90.00
_cell.angle_gamma   90.00
#
_symmetry.space_group_name_H-M   'P 1'
#
loop_
_entity.id
_entity.type
_entity.pdbx_description
1 polymer ?
#
loop_
_entity_poly.entity_id
_entity_poly.type
_entity_poly.pdbx_seq_one_letter_code
_entity_poly.pdbx_strand_id
1 'polypeptide(L)'
;MTIASRFSRTCATLRHSAVDLLRRSFVWSGLIEPVQLKARLSPEYPDLKTLPEETVYVVGGADYQKWAYMVCPCGCGERIMLSLAKNRRPRWQVEIDWLGRPTIKPSVWQTDGCYSHFWIKKGAIQWTRDTGTPYRVCVAKEA
;
A
#
# COMPACT_ATOMS: atom_id res chain seq x y z
N MET A 1 1.04 -43.34 6.76
CA MET A 1 0.85 -42.17 7.65
C MET A 1 0.84 -40.92 6.79
N THR A 2 -0.35 -40.37 6.49
CA THR A 2 -0.47 -39.10 5.76
C THR A 2 -1.57 -38.30 6.43
N ILE A 3 -1.20 -37.29 7.20
CA ILE A 3 -2.13 -36.42 7.91
C ILE A 3 -2.55 -35.32 6.92
N ALA A 4 -3.80 -35.37 6.48
CA ALA A 4 -4.45 -34.27 5.79
C ALA A 4 -4.80 -33.18 6.82
N SER A 5 -4.10 -32.05 6.82
CA SER A 5 -4.46 -30.91 7.66
C SER A 5 -5.59 -30.11 7.01
N ARG A 6 -6.77 -30.17 7.65
CA ARG A 6 -7.96 -29.35 7.38
C ARG A 6 -7.61 -27.85 7.34
N PHE A 7 -7.76 -27.23 6.17
CA PHE A 7 -7.98 -25.79 6.09
C PHE A 7 -9.40 -25.50 6.61
N SER A 8 -9.47 -24.94 7.81
CA SER A 8 -10.70 -24.38 8.37
C SER A 8 -11.08 -23.15 7.55
N ARG A 9 -12.04 -23.29 6.64
CA ARG A 9 -12.76 -22.16 6.05
C ARG A 9 -13.70 -21.63 7.12
N THR A 10 -13.29 -20.62 7.87
CA THR A 10 -14.24 -19.77 8.57
C THR A 10 -15.06 -19.04 7.52
N CYS A 11 -16.30 -19.49 7.36
CA CYS A 11 -17.36 -18.84 6.60
C CYS A 11 -17.67 -17.50 7.29
N ALA A 12 -16.94 -16.44 6.91
CA ALA A 12 -17.36 -15.08 7.20
C ALA A 12 -18.66 -14.84 6.43
N THR A 13 -19.77 -14.65 7.14
CA THR A 13 -21.06 -14.28 6.55
C THR A 13 -20.91 -12.94 5.84
N LEU A 14 -20.78 -12.99 4.52
CA LEU A 14 -20.66 -11.81 3.65
C LEU A 14 -21.97 -11.03 3.68
N ARG A 15 -22.12 -10.11 4.63
CA ARG A 15 -23.06 -8.99 4.48
C ARG A 15 -22.48 -8.05 3.43
N HIS A 16 -22.70 -8.36 2.15
CA HIS A 16 -22.43 -7.40 1.08
C HIS A 16 -23.44 -6.27 1.20
N SER A 17 -22.98 -5.05 1.52
CA SER A 17 -23.84 -3.87 1.48
C SER A 17 -24.26 -3.59 0.04
N ALA A 18 -25.42 -2.94 -0.16
CA ALA A 18 -25.82 -2.45 -1.49
C ALA A 18 -24.72 -1.59 -2.15
N VAL A 19 -23.93 -0.89 -1.33
CA VAL A 19 -22.77 -0.11 -1.75
C VAL A 19 -21.66 -0.99 -2.34
N ASP A 20 -21.43 -2.20 -1.79
CA ASP A 20 -20.43 -3.14 -2.29
C ASP A 20 -20.84 -3.75 -3.62
N LEU A 21 -22.14 -4.06 -3.79
CA LEU A 21 -22.68 -4.59 -5.05
C LEU A 21 -22.63 -3.55 -6.17
N LEU A 22 -23.06 -2.32 -5.89
CA LEU A 22 -22.98 -1.21 -6.84
C LEU A 22 -21.52 -0.95 -7.23
N ARG A 23 -20.60 -0.89 -6.27
CA ARG A 23 -19.16 -0.73 -6.53
C ARG A 23 -18.62 -1.84 -7.45
N ARG A 24 -18.98 -3.11 -7.22
CA ARG A 24 -18.55 -4.24 -8.06
C ARG A 24 -19.08 -4.11 -9.49
N SER A 25 -20.34 -3.71 -9.66
CA SER A 25 -20.92 -3.45 -10.97
C SER A 25 -20.22 -2.30 -11.72
N PHE A 26 -19.87 -1.22 -11.02
CA PHE A 26 -19.16 -0.07 -11.61
C PHE A 26 -17.68 -0.36 -11.93
N VAL A 27 -17.01 -1.23 -11.17
CA VAL A 27 -15.66 -1.71 -11.51
C VAL A 27 -15.74 -2.63 -12.73
N TRP A 28 -16.74 -3.53 -12.79
CA TRP A 28 -16.91 -4.45 -13.92
C TRP A 28 -17.28 -3.73 -15.22
N SER A 29 -18.04 -2.64 -15.15
CA SER A 29 -18.36 -1.80 -16.30
C SER A 29 -17.24 -0.83 -16.70
N GLY A 30 -16.09 -0.84 -16.01
CA GLY A 30 -14.95 0.03 -16.29
C GLY A 30 -15.18 1.51 -15.94
N LEU A 31 -16.27 1.83 -15.24
CA LEU A 31 -16.62 3.19 -14.82
C LEU A 31 -15.79 3.64 -13.60
N ILE A 32 -15.19 2.71 -12.84
CA ILE A 32 -14.36 3.01 -11.66
C ILE A 32 -13.11 2.10 -11.65
N GLU A 33 -11.93 2.71 -11.54
CA GLU A 33 -10.65 1.99 -11.41
C GLU A 33 -10.60 1.18 -10.10
N PRO A 34 -10.12 -0.09 -10.11
CA PRO A 34 -10.17 -0.95 -8.94
C PRO A 34 -9.31 -0.38 -7.81
N VAL A 35 -9.94 -0.13 -6.66
CA VAL A 35 -9.27 0.32 -5.45
C VAL A 35 -8.59 -0.88 -4.81
N GLN A 36 -7.26 -0.94 -4.90
CA GLN A 36 -6.43 -1.97 -4.28
C GLN A 36 -5.98 -1.59 -2.88
N LEU A 37 -5.86 -0.27 -2.62
CA LEU A 37 -5.43 0.27 -1.34
C LEU A 37 -6.45 1.25 -0.78
N LYS A 38 -6.74 1.15 0.51
CA LYS A 38 -7.49 2.15 1.29
C LYS A 38 -6.58 2.86 2.28
N ALA A 39 -6.86 4.13 2.55
CA ALA A 39 -6.12 4.89 3.54
C ALA A 39 -6.82 4.80 4.90
N ARG A 40 -6.04 4.67 5.97
CA ARG A 40 -6.53 4.78 7.34
C ARG A 40 -5.67 5.80 8.09
N LEU A 41 -6.30 6.86 8.59
CA LEU A 41 -5.65 7.82 9.47
C LEU A 41 -5.60 7.24 10.89
N SER A 42 -4.46 7.38 11.56
CA SER A 42 -4.27 6.98 12.95
C SER A 42 -3.39 7.99 13.68
N PRO A 43 -3.75 8.44 14.89
CA PRO A 43 -2.84 9.23 15.71
C PRO A 43 -1.68 8.39 16.27
N GLU A 44 -1.87 7.07 16.35
CA GLU A 44 -0.93 6.11 16.93
C GLU A 44 -0.22 5.29 15.86
N TYR A 45 0.99 4.84 16.20
CA TYR A 45 1.77 3.92 15.37
C TYR A 45 1.09 2.54 15.32
N PRO A 46 0.86 1.97 14.13
CA PRO A 46 0.28 0.64 14.03
C PRO A 46 1.29 -0.42 14.47
N ASP A 47 0.80 -1.57 14.95
CA ASP A 47 1.63 -2.76 15.09
C ASP A 47 1.99 -3.31 13.69
N LEU A 48 3.28 -3.26 13.36
CA LEU A 48 3.82 -3.67 12.06
C LEU A 48 3.63 -5.17 11.76
N LYS A 49 3.39 -5.99 12.80
CA LYS A 49 3.13 -7.42 12.64
C LYS A 49 1.72 -7.70 12.15
N THR A 50 0.77 -6.82 12.48
CA THR A 50 -0.66 -6.98 12.19
C THR A 50 -1.17 -6.00 11.14
N LEU A 51 -0.27 -5.39 10.36
CA LEU A 51 -0.60 -4.44 9.31
C LEU A 51 -1.32 -5.14 8.13
N PRO A 52 -2.55 -4.74 7.77
CA PRO A 52 -3.29 -5.29 6.63
C PRO A 52 -2.64 -4.97 5.27
N GLU A 53 -2.71 -5.91 4.32
CA GLU A 53 -2.08 -5.78 2.99
C GLU A 53 -2.73 -4.69 2.11
N GLU A 54 -4.05 -4.51 2.21
CA GLU A 54 -4.82 -3.59 1.36
C GLU A 54 -4.97 -2.18 2.00
N THR A 55 -4.15 -1.85 3.01
CA THR A 55 -4.30 -0.60 3.77
C THR A 55 -3.00 0.18 3.90
N VAL A 56 -3.07 1.47 3.57
CA VAL A 56 -2.04 2.46 3.89
C VAL A 56 -2.41 3.15 5.19
N TYR A 57 -1.64 2.90 6.24
CA TYR A 57 -1.80 3.55 7.54
C TYR A 57 -1.01 4.85 7.57
N VAL A 58 -1.70 5.98 7.66
CA VAL A 58 -1.10 7.30 7.74
C VAL A 58 -1.12 7.75 9.20
N VAL A 59 0.06 7.85 9.79
CA VAL A 59 0.26 8.28 11.17
C VAL A 59 0.44 9.79 11.22
N GLY A 60 -0.43 10.47 11.96
CA GLY A 60 -0.49 11.93 11.99
C GLY A 60 -1.53 12.49 12.93
N GLY A 61 -1.45 13.80 13.17
CA GLY A 61 -2.48 14.57 13.86
C GLY A 61 -3.50 15.16 12.88
N ALA A 62 -4.40 16.00 13.37
CA ALA A 62 -5.43 16.64 12.56
C ALA A 62 -4.84 17.52 11.44
N ASP A 63 -3.67 18.11 11.68
CA ASP A 63 -3.03 19.13 10.84
C ASP A 63 -1.67 18.70 10.27
N TYR A 64 -1.19 17.50 10.61
CA TYR A 64 0.11 17.01 10.15
C TYR A 64 0.13 15.50 9.91
N GLN A 65 0.97 15.06 8.97
CA GLN A 65 1.26 13.66 8.71
C GLN A 65 2.76 13.40 8.94
N LYS A 66 3.10 12.30 9.62
CA LYS A 66 4.49 11.94 9.98
C LYS A 66 4.98 10.75 9.17
N TRP A 67 4.18 9.69 9.10
CA TRP A 67 4.57 8.42 8.49
C TRP A 67 3.42 7.81 7.70
N ALA A 68 3.75 7.06 6.65
CA ALA A 68 2.84 6.12 6.02
C ALA A 68 3.43 4.71 6.10
N TYR A 69 2.61 3.76 6.54
CA TYR A 69 2.94 2.34 6.65
C TYR A 69 2.06 1.53 5.72
N MET A 70 2.65 0.59 5.00
CA MET A 70 1.93 -0.36 4.16
C MET A 70 2.73 -1.64 3.99
N VAL A 71 2.06 -2.75 3.65
CA VAL A 71 2.74 -3.97 3.21
C VAL A 71 3.12 -3.83 1.74
N CYS A 72 4.26 -4.41 1.31
CA CYS A 72 4.64 -4.42 -0.09
C CYS A 72 3.54 -5.10 -0.92
N PRO A 73 2.97 -4.43 -1.92
CA PRO A 73 1.93 -5.00 -2.76
C PRO A 73 2.46 -6.06 -3.74
N CYS A 74 3.78 -6.26 -3.77
CA CYS A 74 4.43 -7.30 -4.54
C CYS A 74 4.21 -8.72 -3.97
N GLY A 75 3.69 -8.83 -2.74
CA GLY A 75 3.47 -10.11 -2.06
C GLY A 75 4.69 -10.67 -1.30
N CYS A 76 5.80 -9.94 -1.22
CA CYS A 76 6.97 -10.39 -0.45
C CYS A 76 6.77 -10.30 1.08
N GLY A 77 5.71 -9.61 1.52
CA GLY A 77 5.40 -9.41 2.94
C GLY A 77 6.23 -8.33 3.63
N GLU A 78 7.16 -7.66 2.94
CA GLU A 78 7.98 -6.59 3.54
C GLU A 78 7.12 -5.37 3.91
N ARG A 79 7.50 -4.65 4.98
CA ARG A 79 6.76 -3.46 5.42
C ARG A 79 7.47 -2.21 4.94
N ILE A 80 6.73 -1.38 4.23
CA ILE A 80 7.24 -0.11 3.72
C ILE A 80 6.83 1.00 4.69
N MET A 81 7.83 1.76 5.16
CA MET A 81 7.66 2.94 5.99
C MET A 81 8.13 4.18 5.22
N LEU A 82 7.21 5.09 4.91
CA LEU A 82 7.48 6.32 4.17
C LEU A 82 7.43 7.52 5.09
N SER A 83 8.45 8.38 5.03
CA SER A 83 8.44 9.65 5.78
C SER A 83 7.57 10.69 5.07
N LEU A 84 6.62 11.27 5.81
CA LEU A 84 5.75 12.36 5.35
C LEU A 84 6.17 13.73 5.91
N ALA A 85 7.22 13.74 6.75
CA ALA A 85 7.72 14.95 7.37
C ALA A 85 8.27 15.94 6.33
N LYS A 86 7.75 17.18 6.34
CA LYS A 86 8.11 18.24 5.37
C LYS A 86 9.60 18.58 5.34
N ASN A 87 10.31 18.37 6.46
CA ASN A 87 11.70 18.76 6.69
C ASN A 87 12.73 17.64 6.48
N ARG A 88 12.30 16.42 6.11
CA ARG A 88 13.22 15.30 5.83
C ARG A 88 13.20 14.92 4.35
N ARG A 89 14.26 14.27 3.89
CA ARG A 89 14.34 13.67 2.55
C ARG A 89 14.84 12.22 2.69
N PRO A 90 14.35 11.28 1.87
CA PRO A 90 13.25 11.42 0.93
C PRO A 90 11.91 11.68 1.63
N ARG A 91 11.02 12.44 0.98
CA ARG A 91 9.69 12.80 1.51
C ARG A 91 8.61 12.32 0.57
N TRP A 92 7.53 11.82 1.16
CA TRP A 92 6.30 11.52 0.46
C TRP A 92 5.19 12.44 0.93
N GLN A 93 4.18 12.57 0.09
CA GLN A 93 2.92 13.26 0.35
C GLN A 93 1.82 12.25 0.13
N VAL A 94 0.84 12.24 1.03
CA VAL A 94 -0.34 11.38 0.94
C VAL A 94 -1.58 12.25 0.87
N GLU A 95 -2.24 12.21 -0.27
CA GLU A 95 -3.57 12.79 -0.48
C GLU A 95 -4.60 11.67 -0.35
N ILE A 96 -5.66 11.88 0.42
CA ILE A 96 -6.75 10.92 0.58
C ILE A 96 -8.00 11.54 -0.02
N ASP A 97 -8.63 10.86 -0.96
CA ASP A 97 -9.90 11.34 -1.51
C ASP A 97 -11.09 11.04 -0.61
N TRP A 98 -12.25 11.60 -0.95
CA TRP A 98 -13.51 11.40 -0.22
C TRP A 98 -13.99 9.95 -0.19
N LEU A 99 -13.44 9.07 -1.03
CA LEU A 99 -13.71 7.62 -1.04
C LEU A 99 -12.69 6.84 -0.18
N GLY A 100 -11.80 7.53 0.54
CA GLY A 100 -10.78 6.92 1.37
C GLY A 100 -9.63 6.29 0.58
N ARG A 101 -9.41 6.71 -0.67
CA ARG A 101 -8.38 6.16 -1.55
C ARG A 101 -7.11 7.02 -1.49
N PRO A 102 -5.94 6.44 -1.16
CA PRO A 102 -4.70 7.19 -1.07
C PRO A 102 -4.12 7.49 -2.45
N THR A 103 -3.47 8.64 -2.57
CA THR A 103 -2.53 8.98 -3.65
C THR A 103 -1.22 9.36 -3.00
N ILE A 104 -0.14 8.68 -3.37
CA ILE A 104 1.20 8.87 -2.78
C ILE A 104 2.15 9.43 -3.83
N LYS A 105 2.87 10.51 -3.49
CA LYS A 105 3.86 11.16 -4.35
C LYS A 105 5.14 11.47 -3.55
N PRO A 106 6.35 11.23 -4.06
CA PRO A 106 6.68 10.60 -5.35
C PRO A 106 6.40 9.09 -5.35
N SER A 107 6.90 8.37 -6.38
CA SER A 107 6.84 6.90 -6.41
C SER A 107 7.49 6.28 -5.18
N VAL A 108 7.08 5.05 -4.89
CA VAL A 108 7.64 4.23 -3.82
C VAL A 108 8.60 3.25 -4.47
N TRP A 109 9.87 3.29 -4.05
CA TRP A 109 10.90 2.36 -4.49
C TRP A 109 11.54 1.72 -3.26
N GLN A 110 11.38 0.40 -3.13
CA GLN A 110 12.15 -0.38 -2.17
C GLN A 110 13.60 -0.49 -2.69
N THR A 111 14.57 0.02 -1.93
CA THR A 111 16.00 -0.09 -2.26
C THR A 111 16.65 -1.37 -1.75
N ASP A 112 15.92 -2.18 -1.00
CA ASP A 112 16.35 -3.46 -0.45
C ASP A 112 15.32 -4.58 -0.77
N GLY A 113 15.69 -5.83 -0.56
CA GLY A 113 14.82 -7.00 -0.71
C GLY A 113 14.25 -7.16 -2.13
N CYS A 114 12.93 -6.97 -2.28
CA CYS A 114 12.20 -7.23 -3.53
C CYS A 114 12.37 -6.17 -4.63
N TYR A 115 13.01 -5.03 -4.32
CA TYR A 115 13.19 -3.90 -5.25
C TYR A 115 11.91 -3.42 -5.96
N SER A 116 10.76 -3.52 -5.28
CA SER A 116 9.48 -3.10 -5.86
C SER A 116 9.48 -1.59 -6.14
N HIS A 117 9.02 -1.22 -7.34
CA HIS A 117 8.88 0.18 -7.74
C HIS A 117 7.50 0.43 -8.34
N PHE A 118 6.73 1.30 -7.69
CA PHE A 118 5.36 1.58 -8.07
C PHE A 118 4.90 2.99 -7.67
N TRP A 119 3.83 3.43 -8.32
CA TRP A 119 3.05 4.61 -7.95
C TRP A 119 1.74 4.18 -7.31
N ILE A 120 1.22 5.01 -6.39
CA ILE A 120 -0.14 4.86 -5.85
C ILE A 120 -0.95 6.08 -6.23
N LYS A 121 -2.04 5.89 -6.97
CA LYS A 121 -2.96 6.96 -7.38
C LYS A 121 -4.38 6.51 -7.19
N LYS A 122 -5.16 7.28 -6.41
CA LYS A 122 -6.57 6.99 -6.09
C LYS A 122 -6.79 5.53 -5.66
N GLY A 123 -5.87 4.98 -4.86
CA GLY A 123 -5.90 3.62 -4.35
C GLY A 123 -5.54 2.53 -5.36
N ALA A 124 -5.19 2.88 -6.60
CA ALA A 124 -4.66 1.95 -7.59
C ALA A 124 -3.14 1.94 -7.57
N ILE A 125 -2.56 0.75 -7.79
CA ILE A 125 -1.12 0.53 -7.86
C ILE A 125 -0.71 0.50 -9.32
N GLN A 126 0.23 1.36 -9.70
CA GLN A 126 0.78 1.45 -11.05
C GLN A 126 2.26 1.09 -11.00
N TRP A 127 2.60 -0.11 -11.48
CA TRP A 127 3.96 -0.63 -11.48
C TRP A 127 4.85 0.12 -12.48
N THR A 128 6.09 0.40 -12.07
CA THR A 128 7.11 0.96 -12.95
C THR A 128 7.87 -0.18 -13.65
N ARG A 129 8.45 0.09 -14.83
CA ARG A 129 9.14 -0.93 -15.66
C ARG A 129 10.39 -1.53 -15.01
N ASP A 130 11.00 -0.82 -14.08
CA ASP A 130 12.22 -1.19 -13.34
C ASP A 130 11.92 -1.91 -12.01
N THR A 131 10.65 -2.22 -11.72
CA THR A 131 10.28 -3.01 -10.53
C THR A 131 11.04 -4.35 -10.49
N GLY A 132 11.55 -4.73 -9.32
CA GLY A 132 12.37 -5.93 -9.15
C GLY A 132 13.84 -5.75 -9.55
N THR A 133 14.22 -4.58 -10.07
CA THR A 133 15.60 -4.27 -10.43
C THR A 133 16.27 -3.46 -9.32
N PRO A 134 17.46 -3.86 -8.83
CA PRO A 134 18.18 -3.08 -7.83
C PRO A 134 18.54 -1.69 -8.35
N TYR A 135 18.46 -0.70 -7.45
CA TYR A 135 18.84 0.67 -7.77
C TYR A 135 20.33 0.71 -8.16
N ARG A 136 20.61 1.14 -9.40
CA ARG A 136 21.99 1.34 -9.84
C ARG A 136 22.54 2.59 -9.18
N VAL A 137 23.25 2.42 -8.07
CA VAL A 137 24.17 3.45 -7.60
C VAL A 137 25.24 3.57 -8.68
N CYS A 138 25.49 4.78 -9.19
CA CYS A 138 26.71 5.07 -9.93
C CYS A 138 27.88 4.87 -8.96
N VAL A 139 28.36 3.64 -8.82
CA VAL A 139 29.61 3.37 -8.13
C VAL A 139 30.68 3.97 -9.02
N ALA A 140 31.26 5.10 -8.60
CA ALA A 140 32.49 5.57 -9.21
C ALA A 140 33.47 4.40 -9.14
N LYS A 141 34.01 3.98 -10.28
CA LYS A 141 35.07 2.97 -10.30
C LYS A 141 36.19 3.48 -9.41
N GLU A 142 36.45 2.81 -8.29
CA GLU A 142 37.70 2.99 -7.58
C GLU A 142 38.82 2.63 -8.56
N ALA A 143 39.68 3.62 -8.83
CA ALA A 143 40.80 3.55 -9.75
C ALA A 143 42.00 2.86 -9.10
#